data_AF-A0A967F4N6-F1
#
_entry.id   AF-A0A967F4N6-F1
#
_cell.length_a   1.000
_cell.length_b   1.000
_cell.length_c   1.000
_cell.angle_alpha   90.00
_cell.angle_beta   90.00
_cell.angle_gamma   90.00
#
_symmetry.space_group_name_H-M   'P 1'
#
loop_
_entity.id
_entity.type
_entity.pdbx_description
1 polymer ?
#
loop_
_entity_poly.entity_id
_entity_poly.type
_entity_poly.pdbx_seq_one_letter_code
_entity_poly.pdbx_strand_id
1 'polypeptide(L)'
;TSKASGAFGAATNARKMLAERFPRVRVELIDTLNVQMCQGWMAIEAARAALKGHSLKEISAQVRKMIPVSHMLQTADTLKYLHMGGRIGRAKHLVGSLLDIKPIISMVDGEIIALGQARTRKKVYRQMVDKLEG
;
A
#
# COMPACT_ATOMS: atom_id res chain seq x y z
N THR A 1 -3.10 -4.09 1.18
CA THR A 1 -4.10 -4.31 0.11
C THR A 1 -4.55 -5.77 0.06
N SER A 2 -5.86 -6.03 0.05
CA SER A 2 -6.42 -7.37 -0.21
C SER A 2 -6.15 -7.89 -1.63
N LYS A 3 -5.80 -7.01 -2.58
CA LYS A 3 -5.55 -7.37 -3.98
C LYS A 3 -4.23 -8.11 -4.20
N ALA A 4 -3.26 -7.97 -3.30
CA ALA A 4 -1.92 -8.54 -3.47
C ALA A 4 -1.58 -9.66 -2.48
N SER A 5 -2.36 -9.83 -1.40
CA SER A 5 -2.15 -10.88 -0.40
C SER A 5 -3.45 -11.31 0.29
N GLY A 6 -3.45 -12.54 0.84
CA GLY A 6 -4.57 -13.07 1.62
C GLY A 6 -4.68 -12.53 3.04
N ALA A 7 -3.80 -11.61 3.47
CA ALA A 7 -3.72 -11.17 4.87
C ALA A 7 -5.02 -10.51 5.36
N PHE A 8 -5.68 -9.70 4.52
CA PHE A 8 -6.96 -9.08 4.87
C PHE A 8 -8.09 -10.11 5.01
N GLY A 9 -8.11 -11.12 4.13
CA GLY A 9 -9.06 -12.24 4.24
C GLY A 9 -8.85 -13.06 5.51
N ALA A 10 -7.59 -13.37 5.85
CA ALA A 10 -7.25 -14.05 7.09
C ALA A 10 -7.68 -13.25 8.33
N ALA A 11 -7.42 -11.93 8.35
CA ALA A 11 -7.88 -11.04 9.42
C ALA A 11 -9.41 -11.00 9.52
N THR A 12 -10.12 -11.02 8.40
CA THR A 12 -11.59 -11.07 8.35
C THR A 12 -12.13 -12.35 9.00
N ASN A 13 -11.51 -13.49 8.71
CA ASN A 13 -11.88 -14.77 9.33
C ASN A 13 -11.59 -14.76 10.83
N ALA A 14 -10.41 -14.30 11.24
CA ALA A 14 -10.05 -14.18 12.65
C ALA A 14 -11.03 -13.27 13.43
N ARG A 15 -11.48 -12.15 12.83
CA ARG A 15 -12.49 -11.27 13.43
C ARG A 15 -13.81 -11.99 13.67
N LYS A 16 -14.27 -12.84 12.73
CA LYS A 16 -15.52 -13.61 12.91
C LYS A 16 -15.42 -14.57 14.10
N MET A 17 -14.33 -15.34 14.17
CA MET A 17 -14.06 -16.24 15.29
C MET A 17 -14.00 -15.50 16.63
N LEU A 18 -13.41 -14.30 16.64
CA LEU A 18 -13.32 -13.47 17.82
C LEU A 18 -14.68 -12.91 18.25
N ALA A 19 -15.56 -12.57 17.30
CA ALA A 19 -16.91 -12.11 17.60
C ALA A 19 -17.78 -13.19 18.25
N GLU A 20 -17.61 -14.46 17.85
CA GLU A 20 -18.28 -15.61 18.46
C GLU A 20 -17.82 -15.83 19.91
N ARG A 21 -16.51 -15.74 20.16
CA ARG A 21 -15.93 -16.03 21.47
C ARG A 21 -15.97 -14.85 22.45
N PHE A 22 -15.90 -13.62 21.93
CA PHE A 22 -15.79 -12.39 22.71
C PHE A 22 -16.73 -11.29 22.15
N PRO A 23 -18.04 -11.42 22.34
CA PRO A 23 -19.04 -10.56 21.68
C PRO A 23 -18.96 -9.08 22.08
N ARG A 24 -18.26 -8.75 23.18
CA ARG A 24 -18.06 -7.36 23.64
C ARG A 24 -16.83 -6.68 23.01
N VAL A 25 -15.92 -7.44 22.39
CA VAL A 25 -14.71 -6.89 21.78
C VAL A 25 -15.04 -6.39 20.37
N ARG A 26 -14.75 -5.11 20.11
CA ARG A 26 -14.95 -4.49 18.80
C ARG A 26 -13.64 -4.44 18.03
N VAL A 27 -13.65 -4.94 16.79
CA VAL A 27 -12.49 -4.93 15.89
C VAL A 27 -12.90 -4.34 14.55
N GLU A 28 -12.26 -3.22 14.19
CA GLU A 28 -12.36 -2.61 12.86
C GLU A 28 -11.23 -3.11 11.99
N LEU A 29 -11.58 -3.58 10.79
CA LEU A 29 -10.60 -3.96 9.76
C LEU A 29 -10.63 -2.92 8.65
N ILE A 30 -9.44 -2.47 8.27
CA ILE A 30 -9.26 -1.48 7.20
C ILE A 30 -8.35 -2.10 6.15
N ASP A 31 -8.91 -2.41 4.98
CA ASP A 31 -8.09 -2.66 3.80
C ASP A 31 -7.66 -1.31 3.24
N THR A 32 -6.41 -0.95 3.47
CA THR A 32 -5.88 0.36 3.08
C THR A 32 -5.72 0.50 1.56
N LEU A 33 -5.77 -0.61 0.81
CA LEU A 33 -5.38 -0.67 -0.61
C LEU A 33 -4.01 -0.04 -0.91
N ASN A 34 -3.19 0.10 0.14
CA ASN A 34 -1.86 0.65 0.13
C ASN A 34 -0.87 -0.38 0.69
N VAL A 35 0.42 -0.07 0.60
CA VAL A 35 1.53 -0.88 1.11
C VAL A 35 2.63 0.04 1.68
N GLN A 36 3.66 -0.55 2.28
CA GLN A 36 4.84 0.15 2.79
C GLN A 36 4.49 1.35 3.68
N MET A 37 5.19 2.48 3.53
CA MET A 37 5.05 3.64 4.40
C MET A 37 3.71 4.36 4.27
N CYS A 38 2.96 4.21 3.17
CA CYS A 38 1.59 4.70 3.12
C CYS A 38 0.73 4.00 4.18
N GLN A 39 0.80 2.67 4.27
CA GLN A 39 0.13 1.91 5.33
C GLN A 39 0.78 2.16 6.70
N GLY A 40 2.11 2.25 6.77
CA GLY A 40 2.83 2.50 8.03
C GLY A 40 2.45 3.84 8.66
N TRP A 41 2.32 4.89 7.85
CA TRP A 41 1.91 6.21 8.30
C TRP A 41 0.49 6.20 8.87
N MET A 42 -0.44 5.50 8.22
CA MET A 42 -1.80 5.30 8.73
C MET A 42 -1.80 4.60 10.10
N ALA A 43 -0.94 3.60 10.29
CA ALA A 43 -0.81 2.90 11.58
C ALA A 43 -0.24 3.82 12.68
N ILE A 44 0.76 4.63 12.36
CA ILE A 44 1.34 5.62 13.29
C ILE A 44 0.29 6.65 13.70
N GLU A 45 -0.45 7.21 12.75
CA GLU A 45 -1.50 8.20 13.03
C GLU A 45 -2.66 7.60 13.82
N ALA A 46 -3.03 6.34 13.56
CA ALA A 46 -4.01 5.62 14.37
C ALA A 46 -3.54 5.46 15.83
N ALA A 47 -2.28 5.08 16.04
CA ALA A 47 -1.71 4.95 17.38
C ALA A 47 -1.66 6.31 18.11
N ARG A 48 -1.28 7.38 17.40
CA ARG A 48 -1.29 8.75 17.95
C ARG A 48 -2.68 9.21 18.36
N ALA A 49 -3.70 8.92 17.54
CA ALA A 49 -5.09 9.24 17.87
C ALA A 49 -5.59 8.42 19.07
N ALA A 50 -5.22 7.14 19.18
CA ALA A 50 -5.54 6.31 20.33
C ALA A 50 -4.92 6.85 21.63
N LEU A 51 -3.64 7.27 21.59
CA LEU A 51 -2.97 7.89 22.73
C LEU A 51 -3.63 9.21 23.18
N LYS A 52 -4.34 9.89 22.28
CA LYS A 52 -5.13 11.10 22.57
C LYS A 52 -6.54 10.80 23.06
N GLY A 53 -6.90 9.52 23.24
CA GLY A 53 -8.21 9.10 23.74
C GLY A 53 -9.33 9.11 22.70
N HIS A 54 -9.01 9.20 21.40
CA HIS A 54 -10.04 9.10 20.35
C HIS A 54 -10.70 7.71 20.36
N SER A 55 -11.99 7.67 20.03
CA SER A 55 -12.74 6.41 19.91
C SER A 55 -12.33 5.60 18.68
N LEU A 56 -12.61 4.29 18.71
CA LEU A 56 -12.37 3.39 17.57
C LEU A 56 -12.99 3.89 16.26
N LYS A 57 -14.18 4.51 16.34
CA LYS A 57 -14.90 5.07 15.18
C LYS A 57 -14.16 6.28 14.60
N GLU A 58 -13.70 7.19 15.45
CA GLU A 58 -12.95 8.38 15.05
C GLU A 58 -11.60 8.00 14.44
N ILE A 59 -10.87 7.08 15.08
CA ILE A 59 -9.59 6.57 14.58
C ILE A 59 -9.79 5.93 13.20
N SER A 60 -10.78 5.05 13.07
CA SER A 60 -11.06 4.37 11.80
C SER A 60 -11.46 5.34 10.69
N ALA A 61 -12.26 6.37 11.02
CA ALA A 61 -12.62 7.41 10.08
C ALA A 61 -11.42 8.26 9.64
N GLN A 62 -10.52 8.61 10.57
CA GLN A 62 -9.27 9.32 10.26
C GLN A 62 -8.40 8.50 9.32
N VAL A 63 -8.17 7.22 9.62
CA VAL A 63 -7.37 6.34 8.74
C VAL A 63 -7.99 6.23 7.34
N ARG A 64 -9.32 6.07 7.25
CA ARG A 64 -10.02 6.00 5.95
C ARG A 64 -9.85 7.28 5.12
N LYS A 65 -9.79 8.46 5.75
CA LYS A 65 -9.51 9.74 5.07
C LYS A 65 -8.08 9.84 4.54
N MET A 66 -7.12 9.14 5.17
CA MET A 66 -5.72 9.13 4.72
C MET A 66 -5.50 8.24 3.50
N ILE A 67 -6.34 7.23 3.27
CA ILE A 67 -6.20 6.26 2.17
C ILE A 67 -6.09 6.93 0.79
N PRO A 68 -7.02 7.79 0.35
CA PRO A 68 -7.01 8.32 -1.01
C PRO A 68 -5.92 9.38 -1.26
N VAL A 69 -5.36 9.97 -0.21
CA VAL A 69 -4.35 11.04 -0.29
C VAL A 69 -2.93 10.55 -0.01
N SER A 70 -2.77 9.25 0.29
CA SER A 70 -1.46 8.64 0.50
C SER A 70 -0.96 8.10 -0.83
N HIS A 71 0.15 8.66 -1.33
CA HIS A 71 0.75 8.26 -2.59
C HIS A 71 2.15 7.69 -2.37
N MET A 72 2.39 6.52 -2.95
CA MET A 72 3.70 5.87 -2.96
C MET A 72 4.37 6.13 -4.31
N LEU A 73 5.62 6.60 -4.29
CA LEU A 73 6.52 6.54 -5.43
C LEU A 73 7.69 5.65 -5.05
N GLN A 74 7.92 4.61 -5.83
CA GLN A 74 8.99 3.65 -5.55
C GLN A 74 9.77 3.33 -6.82
N THR A 75 11.07 3.09 -6.64
CA THR A 75 11.90 2.43 -7.65
C THR A 75 12.56 1.17 -7.08
N ALA A 76 12.94 0.27 -7.96
CA ALA A 76 13.67 -0.96 -7.65
C ALA A 76 14.68 -1.23 -8.76
N ASP A 77 15.64 -2.13 -8.52
CA ASP A 77 16.55 -2.55 -9.59
C ASP A 77 15.86 -3.48 -10.60
N THR A 78 14.75 -4.14 -10.23
CA THR A 78 13.94 -4.98 -11.12
C THR A 78 12.52 -5.20 -10.58
N LEU A 79 11.54 -5.44 -11.45
CA LEU A 79 10.21 -5.98 -11.08
C LEU A 79 10.10 -7.50 -11.21
N LYS A 80 11.20 -8.22 -11.53
CA LYS A 80 11.20 -9.68 -11.72
C LYS A 80 10.48 -10.41 -10.58
N TYR A 81 10.72 -10.03 -9.33
CA TYR A 81 10.13 -10.70 -8.17
C TYR A 81 8.63 -10.39 -7.99
N LEU A 82 8.20 -9.18 -8.31
CA LEU A 82 6.77 -8.84 -8.35
C LEU A 82 6.07 -9.63 -9.45
N HIS A 83 6.73 -9.83 -10.59
CA HIS A 83 6.21 -10.63 -11.70
C HIS A 83 6.11 -12.12 -11.32
N MET A 84 7.21 -12.71 -10.84
CA MET A 84 7.25 -14.12 -10.41
C MET A 84 6.26 -14.40 -9.28
N GLY A 85 6.06 -13.44 -8.38
CA GLY A 85 5.02 -13.53 -7.36
C GLY A 85 3.59 -13.29 -7.89
N GLY A 86 3.41 -12.71 -9.07
CA GLY A 86 2.08 -12.32 -9.55
C GLY A 86 1.51 -11.05 -8.89
N ARG A 87 2.34 -10.28 -8.16
CA ARG A 87 1.96 -8.99 -7.52
C ARG A 87 2.25 -7.77 -8.38
N ILE A 88 2.79 -7.95 -9.58
CA ILE A 88 3.15 -6.87 -10.51
C ILE A 88 1.96 -6.04 -11.00
N GLY A 89 0.72 -6.52 -10.81
CA GLY A 89 -0.50 -5.76 -11.10
C GLY A 89 -0.57 -5.29 -12.56
N ARG A 90 -0.81 -3.99 -12.76
CA ARG A 90 -0.95 -3.33 -14.06
C ARG A 90 0.40 -2.96 -14.69
N ALA A 91 1.50 -3.07 -13.94
CA ALA A 91 2.85 -2.88 -14.46
C ALA A 91 3.39 -4.08 -15.27
N LYS A 92 2.56 -5.08 -15.58
CA LYS A 92 2.95 -6.28 -16.37
C LYS A 92 3.59 -5.95 -17.73
N HIS A 93 3.20 -4.85 -18.36
CA HIS A 93 3.78 -4.42 -19.63
C HIS A 93 5.29 -4.11 -19.55
N LEU A 94 5.81 -3.82 -18.34
CA LEU A 94 7.23 -3.58 -18.12
C LEU A 94 8.07 -4.87 -17.99
N VAL A 95 7.45 -6.06 -18.03
CA VAL A 95 8.19 -7.33 -17.88
C VAL A 95 9.20 -7.53 -19.01
N GLY A 96 8.88 -7.10 -20.24
CA GLY A 96 9.77 -7.20 -21.40
C GLY A 96 10.97 -6.25 -21.36
N SER A 97 10.92 -5.19 -20.56
CA SER A 97 12.00 -4.22 -20.44
C SER A 97 12.92 -4.46 -19.24
N LEU A 98 12.66 -5.47 -18.40
CA LEU A 98 13.32 -5.70 -17.10
C LEU A 98 14.84 -5.87 -17.10
N LEU A 99 15.48 -6.06 -18.25
CA LEU A 99 16.90 -6.39 -18.30
C LEU A 99 17.84 -5.19 -18.06
N ASP A 100 17.35 -3.94 -18.07
CA ASP A 100 18.30 -2.80 -18.14
C ASP A 100 17.78 -1.44 -17.65
N ILE A 101 16.59 -1.42 -17.05
CA ILE A 101 15.93 -0.19 -16.60
C ILE A 101 15.51 -0.29 -15.14
N LYS A 102 15.42 0.87 -14.52
CA LYS A 102 14.87 1.05 -13.18
C LYS A 102 13.47 1.62 -13.34
N PRO A 103 12.42 0.85 -13.02
CA PRO A 103 11.05 1.29 -13.10
C PRO A 103 10.76 2.32 -12.00
N ILE A 104 9.76 3.16 -12.25
CA ILE A 104 9.08 3.97 -11.26
C ILE A 104 7.68 3.42 -11.18
N ILE A 105 7.29 2.97 -9.99
CA ILE A 105 5.98 2.37 -9.74
C ILE A 105 5.24 3.10 -8.63
N SER A 106 3.93 2.94 -8.63
CA SER A 106 3.02 3.41 -7.59
C SER A 106 1.93 2.37 -7.32
N MET A 107 0.99 2.71 -6.45
CA MET A 107 -0.15 1.89 -6.06
C MET A 107 -1.43 2.67 -6.37
N VAL A 108 -2.33 2.06 -7.14
CA VAL A 108 -3.68 2.60 -7.40
C VAL A 108 -4.68 1.46 -7.21
N ASP A 109 -5.72 1.71 -6.41
CA ASP A 109 -6.78 0.75 -6.07
C ASP A 109 -6.24 -0.61 -5.57
N GLY A 110 -5.10 -0.59 -4.90
CA GLY A 110 -4.48 -1.79 -4.36
C GLY A 110 -3.65 -2.60 -5.35
N GLU A 111 -3.44 -2.09 -6.58
CA GLU A 111 -2.59 -2.71 -7.59
C GLU A 111 -1.39 -1.84 -7.97
N ILE A 112 -0.27 -2.51 -8.29
CA ILE A 112 0.94 -1.84 -8.76
C ILE A 112 0.71 -1.28 -10.17
N ILE A 113 1.04 0.00 -10.35
CA ILE A 113 1.05 0.68 -11.64
C ILE A 113 2.46 1.16 -12.00
N ALA A 114 2.74 1.28 -13.30
CA ALA A 114 3.97 1.89 -13.79
C ALA A 114 3.75 3.39 -14.03
N LEU A 115 4.71 4.21 -13.62
CA LEU A 115 4.70 5.66 -13.83
C LEU A 115 5.86 6.15 -14.70
N GLY A 116 6.86 5.31 -14.95
CA GLY A 116 8.03 5.66 -15.75
C GLY A 116 9.15 4.65 -15.61
N GLN A 117 10.26 4.93 -16.28
CA GLN A 117 11.47 4.11 -16.26
C GLN A 117 12.70 4.92 -16.69
N ALA A 118 13.86 4.62 -16.12
CA ALA A 118 15.15 5.13 -16.59
C ALA A 118 16.29 4.16 -16.29
N ARG A 119 17.43 4.26 -17.00
CA ARG A 119 18.57 3.32 -16.82
C ARG A 119 19.34 3.56 -15.51
N THR A 120 19.47 4.81 -15.09
CA THR A 120 20.28 5.21 -13.92
C THR A 120 19.41 5.71 -12.78
N ARG A 121 19.84 5.44 -11.53
CA ARG A 121 19.13 5.90 -10.32
C ARG A 121 18.98 7.41 -10.28
N LYS A 122 20.01 8.16 -10.69
CA LYS A 122 19.97 9.64 -10.76
C LYS A 122 18.84 10.15 -11.66
N LYS A 123 18.63 9.52 -12.82
CA LYS A 123 17.52 9.90 -13.73
C LYS A 123 16.16 9.52 -13.14
N VAL A 124 16.07 8.35 -12.48
CA VAL A 124 14.86 7.92 -11.78
C VAL A 124 14.48 8.91 -10.67
N TYR A 125 15.41 9.28 -9.79
CA TYR A 125 15.10 10.20 -8.70
C TYR A 125 14.66 11.56 -9.20
N ARG A 126 15.25 12.07 -10.28
CA ARG A 126 14.78 13.30 -10.93
C ARG A 126 13.33 13.16 -11.41
N GLN A 127 13.02 12.11 -12.16
CA GLN A 127 11.64 11.85 -12.59
C GLN A 127 10.66 11.64 -11.42
N MET A 128 11.11 11.11 -10.28
CA MET A 128 10.27 10.98 -9.09
C MET A 128 9.97 12.34 -8.47
N VAL A 129 10.95 13.26 -8.42
CA VAL A 129 10.73 14.63 -7.94
C VAL A 129 9.79 15.38 -8.88
N ASP A 130 10.01 15.31 -10.19
CA ASP A 130 9.15 15.98 -11.19
C ASP A 130 7.67 15.54 -11.06
N LYS A 131 7.42 14.29 -10.64
CA LYS A 131 6.07 13.72 -10.42
C LYS A 131 5.43 14.12 -9.09
N LEU A 132 6.19 14.66 -8.15
CA LEU A 132 5.68 15.19 -6.89
C LEU A 132 5.31 16.67 -6.99
N GLU A 133 5.96 17.40 -7.90
CA GLU A 133 5.80 18.85 -8.08
C GLU A 133 4.69 19.23 -9.07
N GLY A 134 4.23 18.29 -9.91
CA GLY A 134 3.14 18.47 -10.87
C GLY A 134 1.91 17.65 -10.51
#